data_AF-A0A933LSL9-F1
#
_entry.id   AF-A0A933LSL9-F1
#
_cell.length_a   1.000
_cell.length_b   1.000
_cell.length_c   1.000
_cell.angle_alpha   90.00
_cell.angle_beta   90.00
_cell.angle_gamma   90.00
#
_symmetry.space_group_name_H-M   'P 1'
#
loop_
_entity.id
_entity.type
_entity.pdbx_description
1 polymer ?
#
loop_
_entity_poly.entity_id
_entity_poly.type
_entity_poly.pdbx_seq_one_letter_code
_entity_poly.pdbx_strand_id
1 'polypeptide(L)'
;MVPPKAALAIGVNPAQSTQFRETLTASGKELIPLIIIPELRIFERSFHRVTLACHELPGESPIDGLLGLDLLIPLQAVIDLRRKCLSVL
;
A
#
# COMPACT_ATOMS: atom_id res chain seq x y z
N MET A 1 -1.41 -0.34 -0.48
CA MET A 1 -1.49 -1.06 -1.79
C MET A 1 -0.59 -0.35 -2.77
N VAL A 2 0.17 -1.08 -3.58
CA VAL A 2 1.09 -0.52 -4.57
C VAL A 2 0.93 -1.23 -5.92
N PRO A 3 1.19 -0.55 -7.05
CA PRO A 3 1.22 -1.20 -8.35
C PRO A 3 2.47 -2.09 -8.49
N PRO A 4 2.41 -3.16 -9.30
CA PRO A 4 3.55 -4.03 -9.58
C PRO A 4 4.83 -3.29 -9.96
N LYS A 5 4.74 -2.20 -10.75
CA LYS A 5 5.90 -1.37 -11.13
C LYS A 5 6.70 -0.87 -9.91
N ALA A 6 6.01 -0.49 -8.84
CA ALA A 6 6.65 0.07 -7.65
C ALA A 6 7.35 -1.01 -6.81
N ALA A 7 6.75 -2.21 -6.73
CA ALA A 7 7.38 -3.36 -6.08
C ALA A 7 8.65 -3.81 -6.83
N LEU A 8 8.56 -3.92 -8.16
CA LEU A 8 9.69 -4.31 -9.00
C LEU A 8 10.85 -3.31 -8.90
N ALA A 9 10.55 -2.00 -8.82
CA ALA A 9 11.56 -0.96 -8.68
C ALA A 9 12.41 -1.08 -7.41
N ILE A 10 11.89 -1.72 -6.36
CA ILE A 10 12.61 -2.00 -5.10
C ILE A 10 13.13 -3.44 -5.01
N GLY A 11 13.13 -4.18 -6.12
CA GLY A 11 13.62 -5.57 -6.19
C GLY A 11 12.66 -6.62 -5.63
N VAL A 12 11.40 -6.27 -5.38
CA VAL A 12 10.38 -7.21 -4.90
C VAL A 12 9.52 -7.65 -6.09
N ASN A 13 9.55 -8.95 -6.43
CA ASN A 13 8.76 -9.50 -7.53
C ASN A 13 7.41 -10.04 -7.02
N PRO A 14 6.26 -9.41 -7.37
CA PRO A 14 4.94 -9.88 -6.93
C PRO A 14 4.59 -11.29 -7.41
N ALA A 15 5.15 -11.73 -8.55
CA ALA A 15 4.91 -13.07 -9.10
C ALA A 15 5.50 -14.20 -8.24
N GLN A 16 6.39 -13.87 -7.31
CA GLN A 16 6.96 -14.84 -6.35
C GLN A 16 6.17 -14.92 -5.05
N SER A 17 5.06 -14.18 -4.92
CA SER A 17 4.25 -14.22 -3.71
C SER A 17 3.61 -15.59 -3.50
N THR A 18 3.69 -16.08 -2.27
CA THR A 18 3.00 -17.30 -1.81
C THR A 18 1.71 -16.98 -1.04
N GLN A 19 1.35 -15.71 -0.90
CA GLN A 19 0.20 -15.26 -0.12
C GLN A 19 -0.70 -14.36 -0.97
N PHE A 20 -1.99 -14.63 -0.95
CA PHE A 20 -2.99 -13.88 -1.71
C PHE A 20 -4.13 -13.48 -0.80
N ARG A 21 -4.74 -12.33 -1.11
CA ARG A 21 -5.96 -11.88 -0.46
C ARG A 21 -7.07 -11.83 -1.49
N GLU A 22 -8.24 -12.33 -1.13
CA GLU A 22 -9.45 -12.09 -1.93
C GLU A 22 -9.92 -10.65 -1.71
N THR A 23 -10.15 -9.92 -2.79
CA THR A 23 -10.76 -8.59 -2.77
C THR A 23 -12.02 -8.59 -3.62
N LEU A 24 -13.00 -7.80 -3.21
CA LEU A 24 -14.20 -7.55 -3.99
C LEU A 24 -13.96 -6.31 -4.85
N THR A 25 -14.06 -6.48 -6.16
CA THR A 25 -14.07 -5.39 -7.13
C THR A 25 -15.49 -5.22 -7.69
N ALA A 26 -15.71 -4.17 -8.48
CA ALA A 26 -16.98 -3.94 -9.15
C ALA A 26 -17.36 -5.07 -10.14
N SER A 27 -16.38 -5.85 -10.60
CA SER A 27 -16.54 -6.93 -11.59
C SER A 27 -16.53 -8.34 -10.99
N GLY A 28 -16.29 -8.49 -9.69
CA GLY A 28 -16.32 -9.78 -9.00
C GLY A 28 -15.26 -9.92 -7.91
N LYS A 29 -14.89 -11.17 -7.64
CA LYS A 29 -13.80 -11.49 -6.71
C LYS A 29 -12.49 -11.54 -7.48
N GLU A 30 -11.48 -10.87 -6.96
CA GLU A 30 -10.12 -10.91 -7.49
C GLU A 30 -9.15 -11.37 -6.41
N LEU A 31 -8.17 -12.20 -6.78
CA LEU A 31 -7.07 -12.61 -5.90
C LEU A 31 -5.89 -11.68 -6.14
N ILE A 32 -5.52 -10.92 -5.12
CA ILE A 32 -4.40 -9.98 -5.20
C ILE A 32 -3.20 -10.52 -4.41
N PRO A 33 -1.99 -10.51 -4.98
CA PRO A 33 -0.79 -10.96 -4.29
C PRO A 33 -0.48 -10.04 -3.11
N LEU A 34 -0.08 -10.64 -2.00
CA LEU A 34 0.50 -9.96 -0.85
C LEU A 34 2.02 -10.06 -0.94
N ILE A 35 2.70 -8.93 -0.95
CA ILE A 35 4.16 -8.86 -0.97
C ILE A 35 4.67 -8.37 0.37
N ILE A 36 5.89 -8.77 0.74
CA ILE A 36 6.59 -8.24 1.91
C ILE A 36 7.67 -7.30 1.39
N ILE A 37 7.57 -6.02 1.74
CA ILE A 37 8.63 -5.05 1.44
C ILE A 37 9.57 -4.92 2.65
N PRO A 38 10.89 -4.73 2.42
CA PRO A 38 11.87 -4.74 3.50
C PRO A 38 11.67 -3.56 4.47
N GLU A 39 11.41 -2.38 3.92
CA GLU A 39 11.24 -1.14 4.69
C GLU A 39 10.22 -0.22 4.02
N LEU A 40 9.39 0.42 4.83
CA LEU A 40 8.51 1.52 4.44
C LEU A 40 8.79 2.71 5.36
N ARG A 41 9.18 3.85 4.78
CA ARG A 41 9.37 5.11 5.53
C ARG A 41 8.22 6.05 5.27
N ILE A 42 7.64 6.59 6.34
CA ILE A 42 6.55 7.56 6.30
C ILE A 42 6.87 8.65 7.32
N PHE A 43 7.11 9.88 6.85
CA PHE A 43 7.68 10.95 7.67
C PHE A 43 8.96 10.47 8.40
N GLU A 44 9.08 10.71 9.70
CA GLU A 44 10.21 10.30 10.56
C GLU A 44 10.04 8.88 11.15
N ARG A 45 9.13 8.06 10.59
CA ARG A 45 8.85 6.70 11.07
C ARG A 45 9.26 5.68 10.01
N SER A 46 9.83 4.58 10.47
CA SER A 46 10.15 3.43 9.62
C SER A 46 9.41 2.19 10.11
N PHE A 47 8.90 1.43 9.14
CA PHE A 47 8.28 0.12 9.32
C PHE A 47 9.10 -0.92 8.58
N HIS A 48 9.30 -2.08 9.21
CA HIS A 48 10.09 -3.16 8.61
C HIS A 48 9.20 -4.36 8.29
N ARG A 49 9.55 -5.08 7.22
CA ARG A 49 8.84 -6.29 6.76
C ARG A 49 7.33 -6.06 6.61
N VAL A 50 6.96 -4.99 5.90
CA VAL A 50 5.57 -4.57 5.75
C VAL A 50 4.89 -5.42 4.69
N THR A 51 3.78 -6.07 5.05
CA THR A 51 2.93 -6.78 4.10
C THR A 51 2.04 -5.80 3.37
N LEU A 52 2.09 -5.78 2.05
CA LEU A 52 1.28 -4.91 1.19
C LEU A 52 0.55 -5.72 0.13
N ALA A 53 -0.68 -5.31 -0.18
CA ALA A 53 -1.34 -5.75 -1.41
C ALA A 53 -0.66 -5.12 -2.64
N CYS A 54 -0.36 -5.96 -3.63
CA CYS A 54 0.21 -5.54 -4.91
C CYS A 54 -0.81 -5.72 -6.03
N HIS A 55 -1.36 -4.63 -6.52
CA HIS A 55 -2.44 -4.64 -7.52
C HIS A 55 -2.44 -3.32 -8.28
N GLU A 56 -2.82 -3.37 -9.56
CA GLU A 56 -2.94 -2.17 -10.38
C GLU A 56 -4.11 -1.31 -9.90
N LEU A 57 -3.85 -0.04 -9.65
CA LEU A 57 -4.93 0.91 -9.41
C LEU A 57 -5.74 1.10 -10.70
N PRO A 58 -7.03 1.43 -10.62
CA PRO A 58 -7.83 1.76 -11.79
C PRO A 58 -7.07 2.75 -12.69
N GLY A 59 -7.00 2.46 -14.00
CA GLY A 59 -5.99 3.04 -14.90
C GLY A 59 -6.00 4.57 -15.08
N GLU A 60 -7.02 5.26 -14.57
CA GLU A 60 -7.10 6.73 -14.58
C GLU A 60 -6.63 7.38 -13.26
N SER A 61 -6.27 6.57 -12.26
CA SER A 61 -5.86 7.11 -10.96
C SER A 61 -4.47 7.74 -11.04
N PRO A 62 -4.29 9.02 -10.67
CA PRO A 62 -3.01 9.71 -10.75
C PRO A 62 -2.05 9.35 -9.59
N ILE A 63 -2.40 8.38 -8.75
CA ILE A 63 -1.66 8.05 -7.53
C ILE A 63 -0.83 6.78 -7.73
N ASP A 64 0.38 6.77 -7.18
CA ASP A 64 1.30 5.62 -7.27
C ASP A 64 1.06 4.56 -6.18
N GLY A 65 0.01 4.72 -5.37
CA GLY A 65 -0.33 3.77 -4.32
C GLY A 65 -1.37 4.32 -3.34
N LEU A 66 -1.75 3.46 -2.40
CA LEU A 66 -2.70 3.77 -1.33
C LEU A 66 -2.08 3.44 0.03
N LEU A 67 -2.11 4.43 0.94
CA LEU A 67 -1.77 4.24 2.34
C LEU A 67 -3.02 3.80 3.11
N GLY A 68 -2.99 2.60 3.66
CA GLY A 68 -4.13 2.03 4.38
C GLY A 68 -4.19 2.45 5.85
N LEU A 69 -5.35 2.23 6.47
CA LEU A 69 -5.56 2.51 7.89
C LEU A 69 -4.69 1.62 8.80
N ASP A 70 -4.29 0.44 8.33
CA ASP A 70 -3.31 -0.44 8.96
C ASP A 70 -1.95 0.23 9.18
N LEU A 71 -1.61 1.24 8.37
CA LEU A 71 -0.40 2.07 8.54
C LEU A 71 -0.71 3.39 9.24
N LEU A 72 -1.84 4.02 8.95
CA LEU A 72 -2.21 5.31 9.54
C LEU A 72 -2.55 5.23 11.03
N ILE A 73 -3.19 4.15 11.49
CA ILE A 73 -3.56 3.97 12.91
C ILE A 73 -2.32 3.86 13.80
N PRO A 74 -1.32 2.98 13.51
CA PRO A 74 -0.08 2.93 14.30
C PRO A 74 0.71 4.24 14.29
N LEU A 75 0.61 5.03 13.21
CA LEU A 75 1.22 6.36 13.11
C LEU A 75 0.52 7.43 13.96
N GLN A 76 -0.63 7.11 14.55
CA GLN A 76 -1.52 8.10 15.18
C GLN A 76 -1.77 9.30 14.25
N ALA A 77 -1.96 9.00 12.97
CA ALA A 77 -2.00 10.02 11.94
C ALA A 77 -3.26 10.89 12.07
N VAL A 78 -3.07 12.21 11.93
CA VAL A 78 -4.15 13.20 11.88
C VAL A 78 -4.32 13.67 10.43
N ILE A 79 -5.50 13.43 9.88
CA ILE A 79 -5.92 13.94 8.56
C ILE A 79 -6.72 15.23 8.79
N ASP A 80 -6.11 16.38 8.57
CA ASP A 80 -6.78 17.68 8.63
C ASP A 80 -7.16 18.14 7.21
N LEU A 81 -8.42 17.95 6.84
CA LEU A 81 -8.95 18.32 5.53
C LEU A 81 -9.08 19.84 5.35
N ARG A 82 -9.20 20.62 6.44
CA ARG A 82 -9.28 22.10 6.35
C ARG A 82 -7.92 22.68 6.04
N ARG A 83 -6.88 22.16 6.71
CA ARG A 83 -5.47 22.54 6.48
C ARG A 83 -4.82 21.78 5.32
N LYS A 84 -5.53 20.80 4.75
CA LYS A 84 -5.06 19.94 3.64
C LYS A 84 -3.73 19.24 3.97
N CYS A 85 -3.61 18.73 5.20
CA CYS A 85 -2.38 18.07 5.64
C CYS A 85 -2.65 16.72 6.30
N LEU A 86 -1.63 15.87 6.20
CA LEU A 86 -1.47 14.67 7.00
C LEU A 86 -0.32 14.94 7.98
N SER A 87 -0.54 14.73 9.27
CA SER A 87 0.49 14.83 10.30
C SER A 87 0.53 13.59 11.16
N VAL A 88 1.67 13.32 11.78
CA VAL A 88 1.88 12.21 12.71
C VAL A 88 2.28 12.79 14.06
N LEU A 89 1.77 12.19 15.13
CA LEU A 89 2.05 12.61 16.51
C LEU A 89 3.31 11.93 17.08
#